data_AF-A0AAE5CTA1-F1
#
_entry.id   AF-A0AAE5CTA1-F1
#
_cell.length_a   1.000
_cell.length_b   1.000
_cell.length_c   1.000
_cell.angle_alpha   90.00
_cell.angle_beta   90.00
_cell.angle_gamma   90.00
#
_symmetry.space_group_name_H-M   'P 1'
#
loop_
_entity.id
_entity.type
_entity.pdbx_description
1 polymer ?
#
loop_
_entity_poly.entity_id
_entity_poly.type
_entity_poly.pdbx_seq_one_letter_code
_entity_poly.pdbx_strand_id
1 'polypeptide(L)'
;MGSAVVYLMWFLDVLGLKSIASRGFARYAKPGHHPYVVYMAAKELIRSGNTDGARKLLAGALEKRPSLRCGRLLIHVFIKDKQYQRALDVARRLSRIEPQNPWPYLLIGDIQYFFMEDREAAFESFKKALRVCKELNRKNPLKVAYKRVSRLLEEKGMEDELIDCLAEFIKLESSNFHDHEFHILVRGLIDRGRRDEARDILSLGIRAYPRSLLLRQAWESLGFGKQEDLPPIPVRGKRPPADVLLIPIKTRLFTEKDDPVQAMKEFVTQPLPGDIATLSSCVAGLMEGRIFMEGAVEPGLLAKTLSRFVDQKDIPFGGAAPMANPLSMQVLLEEIGTVKTLFAAAAGAVGKLLGKKGWFYLVGGRDAGQIDDVLGSLPPYDYCVIMGPEDPSGLSNKIARELGCEAAVVDANDLGVAWAVGYSSGVNPAWLEEVMSTNPAGNQEQQTPVVLVRRKPSSSADTV
;
A
#
# COMPACT_ATOMS: atom_id res chain seq x y z
N MET A 1 -38.21 6.57 -11.83
CA MET A 1 -37.58 7.77 -11.23
C MET A 1 -36.20 7.51 -10.65
N GLY A 2 -35.98 6.46 -9.83
CA GLY A 2 -34.68 6.19 -9.19
C GLY A 2 -33.48 5.98 -10.14
N SER A 3 -33.64 5.26 -11.26
CA SER A 3 -32.51 5.01 -12.18
C SER A 3 -32.02 6.27 -12.90
N ALA A 4 -32.93 7.18 -13.27
CA ALA A 4 -32.57 8.46 -13.90
C ALA A 4 -31.70 9.33 -12.99
N VAL A 5 -32.01 9.36 -11.68
CA VAL A 5 -31.21 10.08 -10.69
C VAL A 5 -29.82 9.46 -10.55
N VAL A 6 -29.71 8.13 -10.58
CA VAL A 6 -28.40 7.45 -10.53
C VAL A 6 -27.53 7.80 -11.74
N TYR A 7 -28.11 7.89 -12.95
CA TYR A 7 -27.37 8.34 -14.13
C TYR A 7 -26.92 9.79 -14.03
N LEU A 8 -27.75 10.69 -13.48
CA LEU A 8 -27.35 12.07 -13.21
C LEU A 8 -26.18 12.12 -12.22
N MET A 9 -26.24 11.35 -11.13
CA MET A 9 -25.15 11.29 -10.14
C MET A 9 -23.87 10.75 -10.76
N TRP A 10 -23.97 9.76 -11.64
CA TRP A 10 -22.81 9.25 -12.37
C TRP A 10 -22.22 10.29 -13.33
N PHE A 11 -23.05 11.06 -14.02
CA PHE A 11 -22.56 12.17 -14.82
C PHE A 11 -21.78 13.19 -13.97
N LEU A 12 -22.32 13.58 -12.81
CA LEU A 12 -21.61 14.47 -11.87
C LEU A 12 -20.30 13.86 -11.35
N ASP A 13 -20.27 12.56 -11.09
CA ASP A 13 -19.07 11.82 -10.69
C ASP A 13 -17.96 11.90 -11.76
N VAL A 14 -18.33 11.72 -13.04
CA VAL A 14 -17.42 11.84 -14.19
C VAL A 14 -16.84 13.26 -14.32
N LEU A 15 -17.65 14.28 -14.02
CA LEU A 15 -17.21 15.68 -13.98
C LEU A 15 -16.30 16.01 -12.78
N GLY A 16 -16.15 15.11 -11.81
CA GLY A 16 -15.36 15.33 -10.60
C GLY A 16 -16.14 15.93 -9.44
N LEU A 17 -17.47 16.04 -9.52
CA LEU A 17 -18.34 16.50 -8.43
C LEU A 17 -18.64 15.38 -7.43
N LYS A 18 -17.57 14.75 -6.91
CA LYS A 18 -17.58 13.50 -6.16
C LYS A 18 -18.46 13.53 -4.91
N SER A 19 -18.36 14.58 -4.10
CA SER A 19 -19.16 14.73 -2.87
C SER A 19 -20.67 14.82 -3.13
N ILE A 20 -21.07 15.40 -4.28
CA ILE A 20 -22.50 15.48 -4.64
C ILE A 20 -22.96 14.12 -5.16
N ALA A 21 -22.17 13.52 -6.04
CA ALA A 21 -22.46 12.21 -6.61
C ALA A 21 -22.54 11.11 -5.54
N SER A 22 -21.58 11.04 -4.60
CA SER A 22 -21.54 10.02 -3.54
C SER A 22 -22.77 10.09 -2.64
N ARG A 23 -23.16 11.30 -2.20
CA ARG A 23 -24.38 11.54 -1.42
C ARG A 23 -25.64 11.14 -2.17
N GLY A 24 -25.70 11.43 -3.47
CA GLY A 24 -26.80 10.99 -4.32
C GLY A 24 -26.84 9.46 -4.47
N PHE A 25 -25.70 8.81 -4.69
CA PHE A 25 -25.61 7.36 -4.74
C PHE A 25 -26.05 6.74 -3.43
N ALA A 26 -25.59 7.22 -2.27
CA ALA A 26 -26.01 6.73 -0.95
C ALA A 26 -27.53 6.77 -0.76
N ARG A 27 -28.21 7.77 -1.34
CA ARG A 27 -29.66 7.94 -1.23
C ARG A 27 -30.46 7.07 -2.20
N TYR A 28 -29.95 6.82 -3.41
CA TYR A 28 -30.75 6.25 -4.50
C TYR A 28 -30.21 4.91 -5.04
N ALA A 29 -29.02 4.48 -4.66
CA ALA A 29 -28.46 3.20 -5.07
C ALA A 29 -29.29 2.03 -4.53
N LYS A 30 -29.39 0.99 -5.35
CA LYS A 30 -30.07 -0.26 -5.01
C LYS A 30 -29.11 -1.42 -5.26
N PRO A 31 -29.30 -2.56 -4.57
CA PRO A 31 -28.50 -3.77 -4.75
C PRO A 31 -28.22 -4.21 -6.19
N GLY A 32 -29.18 -4.05 -7.11
CA GLY A 32 -29.03 -4.46 -8.51
C GLY A 32 -28.34 -3.45 -9.43
N HIS A 33 -27.97 -2.27 -8.93
CA HIS A 33 -27.27 -1.27 -9.73
C HIS A 33 -25.82 -1.69 -10.04
N HIS A 34 -25.16 -0.91 -10.89
CA HIS A 34 -23.77 -1.17 -11.26
C HIS A 34 -22.86 -1.25 -10.01
N PRO A 35 -21.91 -2.21 -9.93
CA PRO A 35 -21.04 -2.37 -8.76
C PRO A 35 -20.32 -1.10 -8.32
N TYR A 36 -19.87 -0.26 -9.27
CA TYR A 36 -19.28 1.04 -8.96
C TYR A 36 -20.23 1.96 -8.17
N VAL A 37 -21.49 2.08 -8.62
CA VAL A 37 -22.52 2.91 -7.96
C VAL A 37 -22.79 2.40 -6.55
N VAL A 38 -22.94 1.09 -6.39
CA VAL A 38 -23.16 0.46 -5.09
C VAL A 38 -21.96 0.66 -4.16
N TYR A 39 -20.75 0.48 -4.68
CA TYR A 39 -19.51 0.70 -3.95
C TYR A 39 -19.38 2.14 -3.44
N MET A 40 -19.60 3.13 -4.31
CA MET A 40 -19.53 4.55 -3.94
C MET A 40 -20.63 4.94 -2.95
N ALA A 41 -21.85 4.41 -3.12
CA ALA A 41 -22.93 4.58 -2.15
C ALA A 41 -22.56 4.01 -0.77
N ALA A 42 -22.00 2.80 -0.74
CA ALA A 42 -21.61 2.14 0.50
C ALA A 42 -20.46 2.86 1.21
N LYS A 43 -19.45 3.37 0.47
CA LYS A 43 -18.39 4.21 1.06
C LYS A 43 -18.96 5.45 1.74
N GLU A 44 -19.88 6.15 1.07
CA GLU A 44 -20.54 7.33 1.63
C GLU A 44 -21.40 7.00 2.87
N LEU A 45 -22.07 5.86 2.86
CA LEU A 45 -22.83 5.38 4.03
C LEU A 45 -21.90 5.08 5.21
N ILE A 46 -20.76 4.43 4.99
CA ILE A 46 -19.74 4.19 6.04
C ILE A 46 -19.23 5.53 6.57
N ARG A 47 -18.88 6.45 5.67
CA ARG A 47 -18.36 7.79 6.00
C ARG A 47 -19.34 8.62 6.85
N SER A 48 -20.63 8.50 6.58
CA SER A 48 -21.69 9.17 7.34
C SER A 48 -22.09 8.44 8.63
N GLY A 49 -21.38 7.36 8.99
CA GLY A 49 -21.65 6.56 10.19
C GLY A 49 -22.78 5.53 10.03
N ASN A 50 -23.40 5.41 8.86
CA ASN A 50 -24.44 4.43 8.55
C ASN A 50 -23.85 3.11 8.03
N THR A 51 -22.98 2.50 8.83
CA THR A 51 -22.31 1.23 8.49
C THR A 51 -23.31 0.08 8.28
N ASP A 52 -24.41 0.05 9.03
CA ASP A 52 -25.46 -0.96 8.87
C ASP A 52 -26.19 -0.83 7.51
N GLY A 53 -26.46 0.40 7.07
CA GLY A 53 -27.01 0.68 5.75
C GLY A 53 -26.06 0.22 4.64
N ALA A 54 -24.77 0.53 4.78
CA ALA A 54 -23.74 0.06 3.85
C ALA A 54 -23.69 -1.47 3.79
N ARG A 55 -23.68 -2.14 4.95
CA ARG A 55 -23.67 -3.60 5.05
C ARG A 55 -24.89 -4.23 4.36
N LYS A 56 -26.10 -3.70 4.60
CA LYS A 56 -27.34 -4.16 3.95
C LYS A 56 -27.29 -3.99 2.43
N LEU A 57 -26.82 -2.83 1.96
CA LEU A 57 -26.71 -2.53 0.53
C LEU A 57 -25.72 -3.48 -0.16
N LEU A 58 -24.53 -3.68 0.44
CA LEU A 58 -23.49 -4.56 -0.10
C LEU A 58 -23.88 -6.04 -0.07
N ALA A 59 -24.48 -6.51 1.02
CA ALA A 59 -24.98 -7.88 1.12
C ALA A 59 -26.07 -8.15 0.06
N GLY A 60 -27.01 -7.21 -0.12
CA GLY A 60 -28.00 -7.30 -1.19
C GLY A 60 -27.34 -7.31 -2.58
N ALA A 61 -26.29 -6.53 -2.80
CA ALA A 61 -25.59 -6.49 -4.08
C ALA A 61 -24.90 -7.83 -4.40
N LEU A 62 -24.36 -8.52 -3.40
CA LEU A 62 -23.84 -9.88 -3.57
C LEU A 62 -24.91 -10.90 -3.99
N GLU A 63 -26.19 -10.66 -3.70
CA GLU A 63 -27.30 -11.50 -4.18
C GLU A 63 -27.75 -11.13 -5.60
N LYS A 64 -27.85 -9.83 -5.89
CA LYS A 64 -28.48 -9.35 -7.14
C LYS A 64 -27.50 -9.22 -8.30
N ARG A 65 -26.30 -8.72 -8.03
CA ARG A 65 -25.23 -8.52 -9.00
C ARG A 65 -23.88 -8.67 -8.31
N PRO A 66 -23.48 -9.91 -7.98
CA PRO A 66 -22.23 -10.14 -7.28
C PRO A 66 -21.04 -9.56 -8.03
N SER A 67 -20.08 -9.03 -7.29
CA SER A 67 -18.83 -8.50 -7.82
C SER A 67 -17.76 -8.55 -6.75
N LEU A 68 -16.52 -8.78 -7.15
CA LEU A 68 -15.37 -8.74 -6.24
C LEU A 68 -15.23 -7.36 -5.58
N ARG A 69 -15.59 -6.28 -6.28
CA ARG A 69 -15.60 -4.90 -5.76
C ARG A 69 -16.45 -4.72 -4.52
N CYS A 70 -17.74 -5.05 -4.61
CA CYS A 70 -18.67 -4.90 -3.49
C CYS A 70 -18.37 -5.94 -2.40
N GLY A 71 -17.99 -7.15 -2.80
CA GLY A 71 -17.58 -8.20 -1.88
C GLY A 71 -16.38 -7.82 -1.02
N ARG A 72 -15.34 -7.22 -1.61
CA ARG A 72 -14.14 -6.76 -0.88
C ARG A 72 -14.44 -5.64 0.11
N LEU A 73 -15.33 -4.71 -0.23
CA LEU A 73 -15.78 -3.68 0.70
C LEU A 73 -16.63 -4.25 1.84
N LEU A 74 -17.46 -5.26 1.56
CA LEU A 74 -18.21 -5.95 2.63
C LEU A 74 -17.27 -6.71 3.57
N ILE A 75 -16.24 -7.35 3.03
CA ILE A 75 -15.17 -7.99 3.80
C ILE A 75 -14.47 -6.97 4.71
N HIS A 76 -14.14 -5.78 4.19
CA HIS A 76 -13.57 -4.69 4.99
C HIS A 76 -14.45 -4.34 6.18
N VAL A 77 -15.76 -4.15 5.96
CA VAL A 77 -16.72 -3.87 7.05
C VAL A 77 -16.72 -4.97 8.10
N PHE A 78 -16.73 -6.24 7.69
CA PHE A 78 -16.66 -7.36 8.63
C PHE A 78 -15.34 -7.44 9.38
N ILE A 79 -14.21 -7.12 8.75
CA ILE A 79 -12.90 -7.08 9.41
C ILE A 79 -12.86 -5.97 10.47
N LYS A 80 -13.38 -4.78 10.15
CA LYS A 80 -13.52 -3.66 11.11
C LYS A 80 -14.34 -4.07 12.33
N ASP A 81 -15.43 -4.79 12.12
CA ASP A 81 -16.29 -5.30 13.18
C ASP A 81 -15.75 -6.56 13.87
N LYS A 82 -14.53 -7.01 13.53
CA LYS A 82 -13.89 -8.25 14.00
C LYS A 82 -14.71 -9.53 13.73
N GLN A 83 -15.59 -9.50 12.72
CA GLN A 83 -16.42 -10.62 12.28
C GLN A 83 -15.70 -11.44 11.18
N TYR A 84 -14.53 -11.99 11.52
CA TYR A 84 -13.62 -12.63 10.55
C TYR A 84 -14.23 -13.84 9.84
N GLN A 85 -15.06 -14.63 10.53
CA GLN A 85 -15.75 -15.75 9.88
C GLN A 85 -16.69 -15.28 8.76
N ARG A 86 -17.42 -14.17 8.96
CA ARG A 86 -18.31 -13.62 7.93
C ARG A 86 -17.52 -13.04 6.77
N ALA A 87 -16.38 -12.42 7.04
CA ALA A 87 -15.45 -11.98 6.00
C ALA A 87 -14.97 -13.18 5.15
N LEU A 88 -14.58 -14.27 5.80
CA LEU A 88 -14.16 -15.51 5.15
C LEU A 88 -15.29 -16.13 4.30
N ASP A 89 -16.52 -16.14 4.81
CA ASP A 89 -17.69 -16.67 4.09
C ASP A 89 -17.98 -15.89 2.81
N VAL A 90 -17.84 -14.55 2.85
CA VAL A 90 -17.96 -13.70 1.65
C VAL A 90 -16.85 -14.03 0.65
N ALA A 91 -15.59 -14.15 1.10
CA ALA A 91 -14.47 -14.49 0.21
C ALA A 91 -14.66 -15.86 -0.47
N ARG A 92 -15.10 -16.89 0.29
CA ARG A 92 -15.45 -18.23 -0.22
C ARG A 92 -16.65 -18.21 -1.17
N ARG A 93 -17.58 -17.28 -1.00
CA ARG A 93 -18.67 -17.09 -1.95
C ARG A 93 -18.14 -16.50 -3.26
N LEU A 94 -17.30 -15.47 -3.19
CA LEU A 94 -16.70 -14.84 -4.38
C LEU A 94 -15.87 -15.84 -5.20
N SER A 95 -15.09 -16.71 -4.55
CA SER A 95 -14.33 -17.76 -5.25
C SER A 95 -15.21 -18.78 -5.97
N ARG A 96 -16.45 -19.01 -5.51
CA ARG A 96 -17.42 -19.88 -6.18
C ARG A 96 -18.09 -19.20 -7.37
N ILE A 97 -18.28 -17.88 -7.29
CA ILE A 97 -18.88 -17.08 -8.36
C ILE A 97 -17.89 -16.87 -9.50
N GLU A 98 -16.60 -16.69 -9.19
CA GLU A 98 -15.53 -16.52 -10.17
C GLU A 98 -14.42 -17.57 -9.98
N PRO A 99 -14.64 -18.86 -10.32
CA PRO A 99 -13.67 -19.92 -10.05
C PRO A 99 -12.32 -19.74 -10.75
N GLN A 100 -12.31 -19.02 -11.89
CA GLN A 100 -11.12 -18.68 -12.67
C GLN A 100 -10.49 -17.35 -12.26
N ASN A 101 -10.92 -16.74 -11.16
CA ASN A 101 -10.27 -15.58 -10.59
C ASN A 101 -9.37 -16.02 -9.42
N PRO A 102 -8.04 -15.80 -9.48
CA PRO A 102 -7.14 -16.18 -8.38
C PRO A 102 -7.28 -15.30 -7.14
N TRP A 103 -7.74 -14.06 -7.26
CA TRP A 103 -7.75 -13.08 -6.17
C TRP A 103 -8.63 -13.48 -4.97
N PRO A 104 -9.86 -14.03 -5.15
CA PRO A 104 -10.62 -14.56 -4.03
C PRO A 104 -9.90 -15.64 -3.22
N TYR A 105 -9.10 -16.50 -3.86
CA TYR A 105 -8.35 -17.55 -3.14
C TYR A 105 -7.20 -16.98 -2.31
N LEU A 106 -6.49 -15.97 -2.84
CA LEU A 106 -5.49 -15.22 -2.07
C LEU A 106 -6.15 -14.50 -0.88
N LEU A 107 -7.29 -13.86 -1.10
CA LEU A 107 -8.04 -13.15 -0.06
C LEU A 107 -8.53 -14.10 1.05
N ILE A 108 -8.96 -15.32 0.71
CA ILE A 108 -9.31 -16.36 1.70
C ILE A 108 -8.11 -16.67 2.60
N GLY A 109 -6.95 -16.94 2.01
CA GLY A 109 -5.73 -17.23 2.76
C GLY A 109 -5.27 -16.05 3.61
N ASP A 110 -5.37 -14.82 3.10
CA ASP A 110 -5.02 -13.60 3.84
C ASP A 110 -5.94 -13.40 5.04
N ILE A 111 -7.25 -13.64 4.91
CA ILE A 111 -8.19 -13.57 6.03
C ILE A 111 -7.81 -14.60 7.12
N GLN A 112 -7.52 -15.83 6.71
CA GLN A 112 -7.14 -16.90 7.63
C GLN A 112 -5.83 -16.59 8.35
N TYR A 113 -4.80 -16.13 7.62
CA TYR A 113 -3.48 -15.87 8.16
C TYR A 113 -3.42 -14.61 9.04
N PHE A 114 -3.91 -13.46 8.54
CA PHE A 114 -3.67 -12.17 9.19
C PHE A 114 -4.73 -11.77 10.23
N PHE A 115 -5.91 -12.41 10.21
CA PHE A 115 -7.03 -12.04 11.07
C PHE A 115 -7.54 -13.18 11.94
N MET A 116 -7.54 -14.41 11.42
CA MET A 116 -7.95 -15.60 12.20
C MET A 116 -6.77 -16.33 12.83
N GLU A 117 -5.53 -16.01 12.44
CA GLU A 117 -4.30 -16.66 12.90
C GLU A 117 -4.28 -18.18 12.63
N ASP A 118 -5.06 -18.64 11.64
CA ASP A 118 -5.14 -20.04 11.22
C ASP A 118 -4.11 -20.32 10.12
N ARG A 119 -2.89 -20.65 10.56
CA ARG A 119 -1.73 -20.91 9.69
C ARG A 119 -1.93 -22.11 8.77
N GLU A 120 -2.54 -23.19 9.27
CA GLU A 120 -2.75 -24.41 8.49
C GLU A 120 -3.76 -24.18 7.37
N ALA A 121 -4.91 -23.61 7.69
CA ALA A 121 -5.92 -23.36 6.67
C ALA A 121 -5.46 -22.30 5.65
N ALA A 122 -4.71 -21.30 6.11
CA ALA A 122 -4.09 -20.32 5.22
C ALA A 122 -3.11 -20.98 4.24
N PHE A 123 -2.26 -21.89 4.70
CA PHE A 123 -1.28 -22.57 3.86
C PHE A 123 -1.94 -23.35 2.72
N GLU A 124 -3.00 -24.10 3.04
CA GLU A 124 -3.77 -24.83 2.03
C GLU A 124 -4.47 -23.89 1.04
N SER A 125 -5.04 -22.79 1.52
CA SER A 125 -5.63 -21.76 0.67
C SER A 125 -4.61 -21.10 -0.26
N PHE A 126 -3.42 -20.77 0.23
CA PHE A 126 -2.36 -20.17 -0.60
C PHE A 126 -1.76 -21.16 -1.59
N LYS A 127 -1.58 -22.44 -1.23
CA LYS A 127 -1.19 -23.50 -2.19
C LYS A 127 -2.22 -23.67 -3.29
N LYS A 128 -3.51 -23.63 -2.94
CA LYS A 128 -4.59 -23.64 -3.93
C LYS A 128 -4.54 -22.41 -4.83
N ALA A 129 -4.38 -21.22 -4.27
CA ALA A 129 -4.22 -19.98 -5.04
C ALA A 129 -3.02 -20.05 -5.99
N LEU A 130 -1.87 -20.55 -5.53
CA LEU A 130 -0.67 -20.75 -6.34
C LEU A 130 -0.92 -21.68 -7.52
N ARG A 131 -1.62 -22.80 -7.30
CA ARG A 131 -2.00 -23.74 -8.37
C ARG A 131 -2.88 -23.08 -9.43
N VAL A 132 -3.95 -22.39 -9.00
CA VAL A 132 -4.86 -21.66 -9.91
C VAL A 132 -4.11 -20.58 -10.69
N CYS A 133 -3.19 -19.86 -10.05
CA CYS A 133 -2.36 -18.85 -10.73
C CYS A 133 -1.48 -19.44 -11.82
N LYS A 134 -0.87 -20.62 -11.56
CA LYS A 134 -0.05 -21.35 -12.55
C LYS A 134 -0.89 -21.83 -13.73
N GLU A 135 -2.05 -22.45 -13.46
CA GLU A 135 -2.97 -22.94 -14.50
C GLU A 135 -3.46 -21.82 -15.42
N LEU A 136 -3.74 -20.64 -14.87
CA LEU A 136 -4.23 -19.48 -15.63
C LEU A 136 -3.11 -18.61 -16.24
N ASN A 137 -1.85 -18.91 -15.97
CA ASN A 137 -0.68 -18.14 -16.40
C ASN A 137 -0.78 -16.63 -16.06
N ARG A 138 -1.27 -16.29 -14.87
CA ARG A 138 -1.47 -14.91 -14.41
C ARG A 138 -0.28 -14.44 -13.56
N LYS A 139 0.65 -13.69 -14.16
CA LYS A 139 1.91 -13.26 -13.50
C LYS A 139 1.73 -12.49 -12.18
N ASN A 140 0.86 -11.48 -12.12
CA ASN A 140 0.71 -10.64 -10.92
C ASN A 140 0.23 -11.41 -9.67
N PRO A 141 -0.92 -12.12 -9.71
CA PRO A 141 -1.35 -12.91 -8.56
C PRO A 141 -0.39 -14.08 -8.27
N LEU A 142 0.33 -14.59 -9.27
CA LEU A 142 1.37 -15.61 -9.07
C LEU A 142 2.52 -15.09 -8.18
N LYS A 143 2.97 -13.84 -8.37
CA LYS A 143 3.98 -13.20 -7.52
C LYS A 143 3.53 -13.15 -6.05
N VAL A 144 2.28 -12.77 -5.82
CA VAL A 144 1.68 -12.70 -4.47
C VAL A 144 1.56 -14.08 -3.86
N ALA A 145 1.08 -15.07 -4.63
CA ALA A 145 0.93 -16.45 -4.16
C ALA A 145 2.27 -17.05 -3.73
N TYR A 146 3.33 -16.85 -4.52
CA TYR A 146 4.67 -17.28 -4.13
C TYR A 146 5.13 -16.61 -2.83
N LYS A 147 4.99 -15.29 -2.69
CA LYS A 147 5.34 -14.57 -1.45
C LYS A 147 4.64 -15.17 -0.23
N ARG A 148 3.36 -15.52 -0.34
CA ARG A 148 2.58 -16.14 0.76
C ARG A 148 3.02 -17.55 1.09
N VAL A 149 3.19 -18.39 0.07
CA VAL A 149 3.60 -19.78 0.24
C VAL A 149 5.02 -19.85 0.82
N SER A 150 5.96 -19.06 0.29
CA SER A 150 7.33 -18.98 0.82
C SER A 150 7.36 -18.59 2.29
N ARG A 151 6.59 -17.56 2.72
CA ARG A 151 6.51 -17.18 4.13
C ARG A 151 6.07 -18.32 5.04
N LEU A 152 5.05 -19.09 4.63
CA LEU A 152 4.57 -20.22 5.44
C LEU A 152 5.50 -21.44 5.41
N LEU A 153 6.20 -21.67 4.30
CA LEU A 153 7.25 -22.69 4.23
C LEU A 153 8.41 -22.36 5.18
N GLU A 154 8.81 -21.09 5.23
CA GLU A 154 9.81 -20.58 6.17
C GLU A 154 9.35 -20.75 7.63
N GLU A 155 8.15 -20.30 7.98
CA GLU A 155 7.59 -20.47 9.34
C GLU A 155 7.51 -21.94 9.79
N LYS A 156 7.31 -22.86 8.85
CA LYS A 156 7.22 -24.31 9.11
C LYS A 156 8.57 -25.02 9.12
N GLY A 157 9.67 -24.33 8.78
CA GLY A 157 10.99 -24.95 8.63
C GLY A 157 11.09 -25.95 7.48
N MET A 158 10.24 -25.81 6.45
CA MET A 158 10.26 -26.64 5.24
C MET A 158 11.30 -26.11 4.25
N GLU A 159 12.57 -26.25 4.60
CA GLU A 159 13.69 -25.60 3.91
C GLU A 159 13.78 -26.01 2.44
N ASP A 160 13.67 -27.30 2.12
CA ASP A 160 13.83 -27.76 0.74
C ASP A 160 12.74 -27.21 -0.19
N GLU A 161 11.49 -27.28 0.24
CA GLU A 161 10.36 -26.73 -0.50
C GLU A 161 10.42 -25.20 -0.58
N LEU A 162 10.93 -24.53 0.46
CA LEU A 162 11.13 -23.08 0.46
C LEU A 162 12.12 -22.68 -0.63
N ILE A 163 13.27 -23.35 -0.72
CA ILE A 163 14.30 -23.05 -1.72
C ILE A 163 13.76 -23.30 -3.14
N ASP A 164 13.03 -24.39 -3.36
CA ASP A 164 12.39 -24.66 -4.66
C ASP A 164 11.34 -23.60 -5.01
N CYS A 165 10.54 -23.18 -4.03
CA CYS A 165 9.53 -22.14 -4.18
C CYS A 165 10.19 -20.79 -4.55
N LEU A 166 11.26 -20.40 -3.84
CA LEU A 166 11.99 -19.16 -4.10
C LEU A 166 12.72 -19.18 -5.44
N ALA A 167 13.27 -20.33 -5.86
CA ALA A 167 13.89 -20.50 -7.17
C ALA A 167 12.90 -20.31 -8.33
N GLU A 168 11.62 -20.64 -8.15
CA GLU A 168 10.58 -20.30 -9.11
C GLU A 168 10.11 -18.85 -8.98
N PHE A 169 10.04 -18.31 -7.76
CA PHE A 169 9.57 -16.96 -7.52
C PHE A 169 10.52 -15.90 -8.10
N ILE A 170 11.83 -16.08 -7.96
CA ILE A 170 12.84 -15.12 -8.46
C ILE A 170 12.74 -14.91 -9.98
N LYS A 171 12.32 -15.93 -10.75
CA LYS A 171 12.12 -15.87 -12.21
C LYS A 171 11.04 -14.88 -12.64
N LEU A 172 10.18 -14.45 -11.71
CA LEU A 172 9.14 -13.46 -11.99
C LEU A 172 9.64 -12.01 -11.87
N GLU A 173 10.90 -11.81 -11.43
CA GLU A 173 11.54 -10.50 -11.27
C GLU A 173 10.65 -9.51 -10.50
N SER A 174 9.99 -10.02 -9.46
CA SER A 174 9.00 -9.28 -8.69
C SER A 174 9.68 -8.25 -7.79
N SER A 175 9.14 -7.02 -7.74
CA SER A 175 9.54 -6.03 -6.72
C SER A 175 9.21 -6.46 -5.30
N ASN A 176 8.35 -7.48 -5.13
CA ASN A 176 7.99 -8.08 -3.85
C ASN A 176 8.95 -9.22 -3.43
N PHE A 177 10.01 -9.48 -4.21
CA PHE A 177 11.11 -10.37 -3.84
C PHE A 177 12.21 -9.50 -3.22
N HIS A 178 12.25 -9.47 -1.89
CA HIS A 178 13.09 -8.58 -1.10
C HIS A 178 14.44 -9.23 -0.77
N ASP A 179 15.32 -8.45 -0.15
CA ASP A 179 16.66 -8.90 0.24
C ASP A 179 16.66 -10.12 1.16
N HIS A 180 15.66 -10.26 2.03
CA HIS A 180 15.47 -11.46 2.85
C HIS A 180 15.29 -12.74 2.00
N GLU A 181 14.45 -12.70 0.96
CA GLU A 181 14.27 -13.84 0.07
C GLU A 181 15.53 -14.16 -0.75
N PHE A 182 16.27 -13.13 -1.18
CA PHE A 182 17.59 -13.32 -1.81
C PHE A 182 18.54 -14.05 -0.86
N HIS A 183 18.61 -13.61 0.40
CA HIS A 183 19.51 -14.19 1.38
C HIS A 183 19.19 -15.67 1.67
N ILE A 184 17.91 -16.02 1.86
CA ILE A 184 17.48 -17.40 2.06
C ILE A 184 17.85 -18.27 0.86
N LEU A 185 17.49 -17.83 -0.35
CA LEU A 185 17.74 -18.59 -1.58
C LEU A 185 19.24 -18.84 -1.79
N VAL A 186 20.07 -17.82 -1.58
CA VAL A 186 21.53 -17.92 -1.70
C VAL A 186 22.10 -18.96 -0.73
N ARG A 187 21.68 -18.93 0.54
CA ARG A 187 22.16 -19.91 1.54
C ARG A 187 21.75 -21.33 1.16
N GLY A 188 20.48 -21.56 0.83
CA GLY A 188 20.03 -22.89 0.45
C GLY A 188 20.69 -23.42 -0.82
N LEU A 189 21.07 -22.55 -1.77
CA LEU A 189 21.86 -22.97 -2.93
C LEU A 189 23.30 -23.35 -2.56
N ILE A 190 23.93 -22.66 -1.61
CA ILE A 190 25.24 -23.04 -1.06
C ILE A 190 25.18 -24.42 -0.42
N ASP A 191 24.16 -24.65 0.42
CA ASP A 191 23.98 -25.93 1.12
C ASP A 191 23.74 -27.08 0.13
N ARG A 192 23.12 -26.79 -1.02
CA ARG A 192 22.93 -27.73 -2.15
C ARG A 192 24.14 -27.83 -3.10
N GLY A 193 25.27 -27.21 -2.77
CA GLY A 193 26.50 -27.26 -3.58
C GLY A 193 26.46 -26.42 -4.86
N ARG A 194 25.44 -25.58 -5.07
CA ARG A 194 25.24 -24.73 -6.25
C ARG A 194 25.89 -23.36 -6.06
N ARG A 195 27.19 -23.34 -5.77
CA ARG A 195 27.95 -22.15 -5.34
C ARG A 195 27.99 -21.03 -6.39
N ASP A 196 28.17 -21.36 -7.66
CA ASP A 196 28.25 -20.36 -8.74
C ASP A 196 26.92 -19.63 -8.93
N GLU A 197 25.81 -20.37 -8.90
CA GLU A 197 24.48 -19.79 -8.98
C GLU A 197 24.14 -18.94 -7.75
N ALA A 198 24.53 -19.39 -6.55
CA ALA A 198 24.38 -18.60 -5.34
C ALA A 198 25.11 -17.25 -5.45
N ARG A 199 26.31 -17.23 -6.05
CA ARG A 199 27.06 -16.00 -6.31
C ARG A 199 26.32 -15.08 -7.27
N ASP A 200 25.80 -15.62 -8.37
CA ASP A 200 25.07 -14.84 -9.38
C ASP A 200 23.79 -14.22 -8.81
N ILE A 201 23.02 -15.00 -8.04
CA ILE A 201 21.80 -14.53 -7.37
C ILE A 201 22.13 -13.48 -6.31
N LEU A 202 23.21 -13.66 -5.54
CA LEU A 202 23.59 -12.66 -4.55
C LEU A 202 24.04 -11.34 -5.21
N SER A 203 24.80 -11.43 -6.31
CA SER A 203 25.18 -10.26 -7.12
C SER A 203 23.95 -9.54 -7.69
N LEU A 204 22.95 -10.29 -8.16
CA LEU A 204 21.67 -9.76 -8.59
C LEU A 204 20.93 -9.07 -7.44
N GLY A 205 20.87 -9.70 -6.27
CA GLY A 205 20.25 -9.14 -5.07
C GLY A 205 20.92 -7.83 -4.61
N ILE A 206 22.25 -7.76 -4.62
CA ILE A 206 22.99 -6.52 -4.29
C ILE A 206 22.72 -5.41 -5.31
N ARG A 207 22.56 -5.74 -6.60
CA ARG A 207 22.17 -4.75 -7.61
C ARG A 207 20.73 -4.25 -7.42
N ALA A 208 19.80 -5.14 -7.08
CA ALA A 208 18.41 -4.80 -6.80
C ALA A 208 18.26 -4.00 -5.49
N TYR A 209 19.00 -4.38 -4.45
CA TYR A 209 18.99 -3.78 -3.12
C TYR A 209 20.39 -3.29 -2.72
N PRO A 210 20.91 -2.23 -3.38
CA PRO A 210 22.28 -1.75 -3.16
C PRO A 210 22.52 -1.25 -1.74
N ARG A 211 21.48 -1.03 -0.95
CA ARG A 211 21.59 -0.61 0.47
C ARG A 211 21.45 -1.77 1.46
N SER A 212 21.17 -2.99 1.01
CA SER A 212 21.00 -4.13 1.92
C SER A 212 22.33 -4.52 2.55
N LEU A 213 22.46 -4.28 3.85
CA LEU A 213 23.62 -4.73 4.63
C LEU A 213 23.63 -6.26 4.72
N LEU A 214 22.45 -6.89 4.78
CA LEU A 214 22.30 -8.35 4.83
C LEU A 214 22.99 -9.02 3.65
N LEU A 215 22.69 -8.58 2.41
CA LEU A 215 23.28 -9.18 1.22
C LEU A 215 24.77 -8.86 1.06
N ARG A 216 25.18 -7.65 1.43
CA ARG A 216 26.59 -7.24 1.39
C ARG A 216 27.45 -8.03 2.37
N GLN A 217 26.96 -8.24 3.60
CA GLN A 217 27.62 -9.08 4.59
C GLN A 217 27.66 -10.53 4.13
N ALA A 218 26.57 -11.03 3.53
CA ALA A 218 26.53 -12.38 2.96
C ALA A 218 27.59 -12.58 1.87
N TRP A 219 27.86 -11.57 1.04
CA TRP A 219 28.87 -11.64 -0.03
C TRP A 219 30.26 -11.93 0.53
N GLU A 220 30.62 -11.23 1.59
CA GLU A 220 31.89 -11.41 2.27
C GLU A 220 31.93 -12.70 3.07
N SER A 221 30.90 -13.00 3.87
CA SER A 221 30.87 -14.21 4.70
C SER A 221 30.89 -15.51 3.89
N LEU A 222 30.32 -15.49 2.68
CA LEU A 222 30.32 -16.65 1.78
C LEU A 222 31.63 -16.75 0.96
N GLY A 223 32.55 -15.79 1.09
CA GLY A 223 33.85 -15.80 0.42
C GLY A 223 33.78 -15.44 -1.06
N PHE A 224 32.89 -14.53 -1.47
CA PHE A 224 32.79 -14.05 -2.85
C PHE A 224 33.59 -12.77 -3.14
N GLY A 225 34.16 -12.14 -2.12
CA GLY A 225 34.97 -10.91 -2.19
C GLY A 225 34.79 -10.07 -0.92
N LYS A 226 35.41 -8.89 -0.84
CA LYS A 226 35.20 -7.99 0.31
C LYS A 226 34.00 -7.08 0.08
N GLN A 227 33.36 -6.62 1.16
CA GLN A 227 32.30 -5.62 1.06
C GLN A 227 32.79 -4.29 0.44
N GLU A 228 34.06 -3.94 0.63
CA GLU A 228 34.71 -2.74 0.08
C GLU A 228 34.79 -2.75 -1.46
N ASP A 229 34.80 -3.94 -2.06
CA ASP A 229 34.87 -4.11 -3.53
C ASP A 229 33.50 -3.94 -4.20
N LEU A 230 32.42 -3.91 -3.42
CA LEU A 230 31.07 -3.72 -3.93
C LEU A 230 30.80 -2.23 -4.23
N PRO A 231 29.89 -1.92 -5.18
CA PRO A 231 29.51 -0.53 -5.46
C PRO A 231 29.16 0.24 -4.17
N PRO A 232 29.51 1.53 -4.05
CA PRO A 232 29.23 2.30 -2.84
C PRO A 232 27.74 2.38 -2.57
N ILE A 233 27.36 2.43 -1.29
CA ILE A 233 25.96 2.56 -0.88
C ILE A 233 25.45 3.95 -1.33
N PRO A 234 24.36 4.02 -2.13
CA PRO A 234 23.83 5.30 -2.58
C PRO A 234 23.34 6.15 -1.40
N VAL A 235 23.84 7.39 -1.30
CA VAL A 235 23.45 8.37 -0.26
C VAL A 235 21.94 8.70 -0.37
N ARG A 236 21.25 8.91 0.77
CA ARG A 236 19.85 9.36 0.82
C ARG A 236 19.75 10.81 1.25
N GLY A 237 19.01 11.62 0.49
CA GLY A 237 18.51 12.94 0.89
C GLY A 237 19.55 13.89 1.48
N LYS A 238 19.07 14.92 2.19
CA LYS A 238 19.91 15.76 3.04
C LYS A 238 20.07 15.11 4.41
N ARG A 239 21.19 15.34 5.10
CA ARG A 239 21.28 14.97 6.52
C ARG A 239 20.32 15.88 7.32
N PRO A 240 19.52 15.32 8.23
CA PRO A 240 18.70 16.15 9.10
C PRO A 240 19.60 17.09 9.93
N PRO A 241 19.10 18.25 10.36
CA PRO A 241 19.83 19.15 11.25
C PRO A 241 20.33 18.43 12.51
N ALA A 242 21.51 18.77 13.00
CA ALA A 242 22.17 18.06 14.11
C ALA A 242 21.41 18.17 15.46
N ASP A 243 20.58 19.20 15.57
CA ASP A 243 19.68 19.49 16.68
C ASP A 243 18.32 18.76 16.56
N VAL A 244 18.13 17.91 15.55
CA VAL A 244 16.89 17.14 15.39
C VAL A 244 17.14 15.65 15.60
N LEU A 245 16.29 15.02 16.41
CA LEU A 245 16.25 13.59 16.63
C LEU A 245 15.01 13.01 15.94
N LEU A 246 15.24 12.04 15.05
CA LEU A 246 14.22 11.28 14.37
C LEU A 246 14.15 9.90 15.02
N ILE A 247 13.05 9.60 15.72
CA ILE A 247 12.88 8.34 16.44
C ILE A 247 11.86 7.48 15.70
N PRO A 248 12.29 6.55 14.83
CA PRO A 248 11.37 5.59 14.22
C PRO A 248 10.86 4.61 15.28
N ILE A 249 9.54 4.49 15.37
CA ILE A 249 8.87 3.63 16.35
C ILE A 249 8.44 2.35 15.64
N LYS A 250 9.05 1.22 16.04
CA LYS A 250 8.67 -0.09 15.51
C LYS A 250 7.30 -0.48 16.04
N THR A 251 6.41 -0.86 15.13
CA THR A 251 5.03 -1.25 15.46
C THR A 251 4.78 -2.72 15.10
N ARG A 252 3.64 -3.25 15.55
CA ARG A 252 3.04 -4.40 14.86
C ARG A 252 2.58 -3.99 13.46
N LEU A 253 2.25 -4.96 12.61
CA LEU A 253 1.59 -4.67 11.35
C LEU A 253 0.21 -4.03 11.61
N PHE A 254 0.03 -2.79 11.13
CA PHE A 254 -1.29 -2.18 11.08
C PHE A 254 -2.10 -2.72 9.92
N THR A 255 -3.36 -3.02 10.17
CA THR A 255 -4.29 -3.54 9.16
C THR A 255 -5.55 -2.70 9.11
N GLU A 256 -6.43 -2.99 8.16
CA GLU A 256 -7.72 -2.32 8.03
C GLU A 256 -8.63 -2.51 9.26
N LYS A 257 -8.28 -3.38 10.22
CA LYS A 257 -9.00 -3.51 11.51
C LYS A 257 -8.70 -2.37 12.48
N ASP A 258 -7.55 -1.69 12.31
CA ASP A 258 -7.04 -0.71 13.25
C ASP A 258 -7.66 0.67 13.05
N ASP A 259 -7.67 1.48 14.12
CA ASP A 259 -8.03 2.90 14.08
C ASP A 259 -6.74 3.73 14.19
N PRO A 260 -6.52 4.73 13.31
CA PRO A 260 -5.27 5.48 13.27
C PRO A 260 -4.99 6.26 14.55
N VAL A 261 -6.02 6.76 15.24
CA VAL A 261 -5.85 7.53 16.48
C VAL A 261 -5.47 6.60 17.63
N GLN A 262 -6.16 5.45 17.75
CA GLN A 262 -5.83 4.43 18.76
C GLN A 262 -4.44 3.84 18.53
N ALA A 263 -4.08 3.57 17.27
CA ALA A 263 -2.74 3.09 16.90
C ALA A 263 -1.64 4.07 17.34
N MET A 264 -1.83 5.37 17.10
CA MET A 264 -0.86 6.38 17.54
C MET A 264 -0.75 6.44 19.08
N LYS A 265 -1.86 6.30 19.80
CA LYS A 265 -1.88 6.26 21.28
C LYS A 265 -1.21 5.00 21.85
N GLU A 266 -1.34 3.88 21.16
CA GLU A 266 -0.69 2.60 21.52
C GLU A 266 0.83 2.72 21.45
N PHE A 267 1.38 3.36 20.40
CA PHE A 267 2.81 3.35 20.11
C PHE A 267 3.57 4.62 20.50
N VAL A 268 2.91 5.77 20.60
CA VAL A 268 3.53 7.03 21.06
C VAL A 268 3.22 7.22 22.54
N THR A 269 3.98 6.57 23.41
CA THR A 269 3.67 6.47 24.85
C THR A 269 4.22 7.60 25.71
N GLN A 270 5.29 8.28 25.29
CA GLN A 270 5.96 9.33 26.06
C GLN A 270 6.39 10.52 25.19
N PRO A 271 5.45 11.23 24.54
CA PRO A 271 5.77 12.45 23.83
C PRO A 271 6.15 13.57 24.80
N LEU A 272 7.09 14.43 24.40
CA LEU A 272 7.43 15.67 25.10
C LEU A 272 6.70 16.86 24.44
N PRO A 273 6.48 17.96 25.18
CA PRO A 273 6.03 19.21 24.59
C PRO A 273 6.95 19.65 23.44
N GLY A 274 6.36 19.93 22.28
CA GLY A 274 7.09 20.32 21.06
C GLY A 274 7.54 19.16 20.16
N ASP A 275 7.33 17.91 20.58
CA ASP A 275 7.47 16.77 19.66
C ASP A 275 6.39 16.82 18.55
N ILE A 276 6.73 16.27 17.39
CA ILE A 276 5.77 16.00 16.31
C ILE A 276 5.69 14.48 16.08
N ALA A 277 4.56 13.89 16.41
CA ALA A 277 4.27 12.49 16.12
C ALA A 277 3.79 12.35 14.67
N THR A 278 4.59 11.70 13.83
CA THR A 278 4.25 11.51 12.41
C THR A 278 3.67 10.13 12.16
N LEU A 279 2.70 10.03 11.24
CA LEU A 279 2.11 8.78 10.74
C LEU A 279 2.24 8.74 9.22
N SER A 280 2.67 7.59 8.67
CA SER A 280 2.69 7.38 7.21
C SER A 280 1.30 7.59 6.58
N SER A 281 1.25 8.37 5.50
CA SER A 281 0.02 8.62 4.71
C SER A 281 -0.60 7.33 4.18
N CYS A 282 0.22 6.43 3.61
CA CYS A 282 -0.21 5.12 3.14
C CYS A 282 -0.94 4.33 4.24
N VAL A 283 -0.31 4.26 5.41
CA VAL A 283 -0.77 3.45 6.54
C VAL A 283 -2.00 4.06 7.20
N ALA A 284 -2.10 5.38 7.25
CA ALA A 284 -3.32 6.08 7.66
C ALA A 284 -4.50 5.76 6.72
N GLY A 285 -4.30 5.87 5.40
CA GLY A 285 -5.31 5.56 4.40
C GLY A 285 -5.74 4.08 4.39
N LEU A 286 -4.79 3.17 4.62
CA LEU A 286 -5.05 1.74 4.82
C LEU A 286 -5.98 1.50 6.01
N MET A 287 -5.71 2.12 7.16
CA MET A 287 -6.58 2.00 8.34
C MET A 287 -7.96 2.64 8.12
N GLU A 288 -8.08 3.64 7.27
CA GLU A 288 -9.38 4.20 6.84
C GLU A 288 -10.12 3.32 5.80
N GLY A 289 -9.52 2.23 5.35
CA GLY A 289 -10.11 1.34 4.35
C GLY A 289 -10.07 1.90 2.93
N ARG A 290 -9.19 2.87 2.65
CA ARG A 290 -9.00 3.45 1.31
C ARG A 290 -8.10 2.57 0.43
N ILE A 291 -8.48 1.30 0.34
CA ILE A 291 -7.75 0.22 -0.33
C ILE A 291 -8.53 -0.28 -1.54
N PHE A 292 -7.81 -0.46 -2.66
CA PHE A 292 -8.35 -0.89 -3.94
C PHE A 292 -7.59 -2.12 -4.41
N MET A 293 -8.20 -3.29 -4.14
CA MET A 293 -7.59 -4.58 -4.41
C MET A 293 -7.56 -4.90 -5.92
N GLU A 294 -6.45 -5.47 -6.39
CA GLU A 294 -6.36 -6.08 -7.72
C GLU A 294 -7.52 -7.07 -7.96
N GLY A 295 -8.07 -7.04 -9.18
CA GLY A 295 -9.27 -7.80 -9.56
C GLY A 295 -10.59 -7.27 -8.99
N ALA A 296 -10.60 -6.51 -7.89
CA ALA A 296 -11.81 -5.86 -7.38
C ALA A 296 -12.15 -4.58 -8.17
N VAL A 297 -11.13 -3.93 -8.73
CA VAL A 297 -11.27 -2.77 -9.62
C VAL A 297 -10.64 -3.13 -10.96
N GLU A 298 -11.42 -3.02 -12.03
CA GLU A 298 -10.95 -3.35 -13.37
C GLU A 298 -10.55 -2.08 -14.13
N PRO A 299 -9.30 -1.96 -14.59
CA PRO A 299 -8.87 -0.80 -15.37
C PRO A 299 -9.60 -0.71 -16.72
N GLY A 300 -10.29 0.41 -16.94
CA GLY A 300 -10.91 0.74 -18.21
C GLY A 300 -9.90 1.07 -19.30
N LEU A 301 -10.38 1.24 -20.53
CA LEU A 301 -9.55 1.61 -21.68
C LEU A 301 -8.80 2.93 -21.45
N LEU A 302 -9.46 3.90 -20.83
CA LEU A 302 -8.87 5.19 -20.54
C LEU A 302 -7.69 5.06 -19.57
N ALA A 303 -7.86 4.33 -18.46
CA ALA A 303 -6.80 4.10 -17.49
C ALA A 303 -5.59 3.40 -18.13
N LYS A 304 -5.84 2.35 -18.94
CA LYS A 304 -4.81 1.63 -19.69
C LYS A 304 -4.09 2.49 -20.72
N THR A 305 -4.76 3.50 -21.26
CA THR A 305 -4.17 4.40 -22.26
C THR A 305 -3.33 5.48 -21.57
N LEU A 306 -3.88 6.14 -20.54
CA LEU A 306 -3.20 7.18 -19.79
C LEU A 306 -1.93 6.67 -19.10
N SER A 307 -1.96 5.45 -18.55
CA SER A 307 -0.82 4.88 -17.84
C SER A 307 0.38 4.59 -18.74
N ARG A 308 0.19 4.46 -20.07
CA ARG A 308 1.28 4.30 -21.04
C ARG A 308 2.07 5.58 -21.30
N PHE A 309 1.50 6.74 -20.97
CA PHE A 309 2.18 8.04 -21.13
C PHE A 309 3.00 8.43 -19.90
N VAL A 310 2.90 7.65 -18.82
CA VAL A 310 3.76 7.79 -17.65
C VAL A 310 5.05 7.02 -17.89
N ASP A 311 6.19 7.61 -17.52
CA ASP A 311 7.50 6.99 -17.75
C ASP A 311 7.53 5.59 -17.10
N GLN A 312 7.66 4.56 -17.94
CA GLN A 312 7.79 3.18 -17.52
C GLN A 312 9.27 2.88 -17.31
N LYS A 313 9.65 2.57 -16.07
CA LYS A 313 10.98 2.04 -15.77
C LYS A 313 10.84 0.54 -15.60
N ASP A 314 11.45 -0.22 -16.50
CA ASP A 314 11.54 -1.67 -16.39
C ASP A 314 12.88 -2.01 -15.74
N ILE A 315 12.86 -2.11 -14.41
CA ILE A 315 14.02 -2.46 -13.60
C ILE A 315 13.71 -3.81 -12.95
N PRO A 316 14.52 -4.87 -13.18
CA PRO A 316 14.32 -6.15 -12.50
C PRO A 316 14.24 -5.95 -10.99
N PHE A 317 13.23 -6.54 -10.34
CA PHE A 317 12.97 -6.37 -8.90
C PHE A 317 12.67 -4.92 -8.47
N GLY A 318 12.47 -4.01 -9.42
CA GLY A 318 12.10 -2.62 -9.21
C GLY A 318 10.63 -2.36 -9.55
N GLY A 319 10.04 -1.35 -8.91
CA GLY A 319 8.72 -0.84 -9.26
C GLY A 319 8.79 0.20 -10.39
N ALA A 320 7.69 0.35 -11.13
CA ALA A 320 7.47 1.50 -11.99
C ALA A 320 6.91 2.69 -11.17
N ALA A 321 6.79 3.87 -11.79
CA ALA A 321 6.04 4.95 -11.17
C ALA A 321 4.58 4.49 -10.92
N PRO A 322 3.96 4.80 -9.77
CA PRO A 322 2.61 4.31 -9.45
C PRO A 322 1.57 4.53 -10.56
N MET A 323 1.61 5.69 -11.21
CA MET A 323 0.68 6.04 -12.29
C MET A 323 0.91 5.28 -13.60
N ALA A 324 2.02 4.54 -13.73
CA ALA A 324 2.26 3.64 -14.86
C ALA A 324 1.41 2.35 -14.76
N ASN A 325 0.95 2.00 -13.55
CA ASN A 325 -0.01 0.92 -13.38
C ASN A 325 -1.43 1.35 -13.79
N PRO A 326 -2.08 0.65 -14.74
CA PRO A 326 -3.47 0.91 -15.10
C PRO A 326 -4.44 0.89 -13.93
N LEU A 327 -4.22 0.07 -12.89
CA LEU A 327 -5.08 0.04 -11.71
C LEU A 327 -4.99 1.34 -10.92
N SER A 328 -3.78 1.81 -10.62
CA SER A 328 -3.55 3.10 -9.95
C SER A 328 -4.15 4.27 -10.74
N MET A 329 -4.03 4.26 -12.08
CA MET A 329 -4.68 5.25 -12.93
C MET A 329 -6.22 5.16 -12.89
N GLN A 330 -6.79 3.95 -12.82
CA GLN A 330 -8.23 3.75 -12.67
C GLN A 330 -8.73 4.27 -11.32
N VAL A 331 -8.00 4.00 -10.24
CA VAL A 331 -8.30 4.53 -8.90
C VAL A 331 -8.27 6.06 -8.93
N LEU A 332 -7.27 6.67 -9.58
CA LEU A 332 -7.21 8.12 -9.73
C LEU A 332 -8.44 8.69 -10.47
N LEU A 333 -8.85 8.08 -11.59
CA LEU A 333 -10.04 8.49 -12.34
C LEU A 333 -11.30 8.43 -11.46
N GLU A 334 -11.40 7.41 -10.62
CA GLU A 334 -12.52 7.22 -9.70
C GLU A 334 -12.45 8.16 -8.49
N GLU A 335 -11.26 8.60 -8.09
CA GLU A 335 -11.09 9.48 -6.94
C GLU A 335 -11.31 10.95 -7.30
N ILE A 336 -10.62 11.46 -8.33
CA ILE A 336 -10.69 12.89 -8.69
C ILE A 336 -11.66 13.21 -9.83
N GLY A 337 -12.15 12.17 -10.53
CA GLY A 337 -13.08 12.30 -11.65
C GLY A 337 -12.39 12.35 -13.00
N THR A 338 -12.99 11.66 -13.99
CA THR A 338 -12.44 11.49 -15.34
C THR A 338 -12.02 12.79 -16.01
N VAL A 339 -12.89 13.81 -15.98
CA VAL A 339 -12.61 15.09 -16.64
C VAL A 339 -11.42 15.80 -15.99
N LYS A 340 -11.35 15.82 -14.66
CA LYS A 340 -10.25 16.43 -13.93
C LYS A 340 -8.92 15.70 -14.18
N THR A 341 -8.94 14.36 -14.22
CA THR A 341 -7.75 13.56 -14.56
C THR A 341 -7.27 13.85 -15.98
N LEU A 342 -8.18 14.00 -16.95
CA LEU A 342 -7.83 14.34 -18.33
C LEU A 342 -7.16 15.73 -18.41
N PHE A 343 -7.70 16.73 -17.71
CA PHE A 343 -7.06 18.04 -17.62
C PHE A 343 -5.70 17.97 -16.95
N ALA A 344 -5.55 17.17 -15.88
CA ALA A 344 -4.27 16.94 -15.23
C ALA A 344 -3.25 16.29 -16.17
N ALA A 345 -3.66 15.28 -16.93
CA ALA A 345 -2.83 14.62 -17.94
C ALA A 345 -2.40 15.60 -19.04
N ALA A 346 -3.32 16.43 -19.55
CA ALA A 346 -3.02 17.46 -20.54
C ALA A 346 -2.03 18.51 -19.99
N ALA A 347 -2.23 18.98 -18.76
CA ALA A 347 -1.31 19.91 -18.09
C ALA A 347 0.07 19.28 -17.89
N GLY A 348 0.13 18.00 -17.51
CA GLY A 348 1.38 17.25 -17.41
C GLY A 348 2.13 17.16 -18.75
N ALA A 349 1.41 16.89 -19.84
CA ALA A 349 1.99 16.85 -21.18
C ALA A 349 2.53 18.22 -21.63
N VAL A 350 1.77 19.30 -21.41
CA VAL A 350 2.22 20.67 -21.68
C VAL A 350 3.45 21.02 -20.83
N GLY A 351 3.44 20.67 -19.54
CA GLY A 351 4.58 20.84 -18.66
C GLY A 351 5.84 20.16 -19.22
N LYS A 352 5.73 18.89 -19.67
CA LYS A 352 6.83 18.14 -20.29
C LYS A 352 7.36 18.84 -21.54
N LEU A 353 6.49 19.38 -22.40
CA LEU A 353 6.88 20.16 -23.59
C LEU A 353 7.61 21.46 -23.23
N LEU A 354 7.25 22.10 -22.12
CA LEU A 354 7.88 23.33 -21.62
C LEU A 354 9.08 23.06 -20.68
N GLY A 355 9.49 21.81 -20.50
CA GLY A 355 10.56 21.42 -19.56
C GLY A 355 10.20 21.60 -18.08
N LYS A 356 8.93 21.83 -17.75
CA LYS A 356 8.43 22.01 -16.38
C LYS A 356 7.84 20.69 -15.85
N LYS A 357 8.35 20.24 -14.69
CA LYS A 357 7.86 19.03 -14.02
C LYS A 357 6.71 19.35 -13.07
N GLY A 358 5.88 18.35 -12.75
CA GLY A 358 4.89 18.43 -11.66
C GLY A 358 3.53 19.04 -12.01
N TRP A 359 3.29 19.51 -13.23
CA TRP A 359 2.01 20.12 -13.63
C TRP A 359 0.82 19.17 -13.55
N PHE A 360 1.06 17.88 -13.72
CA PHE A 360 0.05 16.84 -13.49
C PHE A 360 -0.49 16.90 -12.06
N TYR A 361 0.39 16.91 -11.07
CA TYR A 361 0.01 16.96 -9.65
C TYR A 361 -0.56 18.32 -9.25
N LEU A 362 -0.10 19.41 -9.88
CA LEU A 362 -0.65 20.74 -9.66
C LEU A 362 -2.15 20.83 -10.01
N VAL A 363 -2.56 20.20 -11.12
CA VAL A 363 -3.97 20.20 -11.56
C VAL A 363 -4.76 19.04 -10.94
N GLY A 364 -4.15 17.86 -10.80
CA GLY A 364 -4.77 16.69 -10.17
C GLY A 364 -5.11 16.96 -8.70
N GLY A 365 -4.31 17.77 -8.02
CA GLY A 365 -4.45 18.09 -6.61
C GLY A 365 -3.81 17.02 -5.72
N ARG A 366 -4.11 17.10 -4.42
CA ARG A 366 -3.47 16.30 -3.38
C ARG A 366 -3.63 14.80 -3.59
N ASP A 367 -4.85 14.35 -3.91
CA ASP A 367 -5.15 12.92 -4.12
C ASP A 367 -4.31 12.28 -5.24
N ALA A 368 -3.95 13.05 -6.28
CA ALA A 368 -3.12 12.54 -7.36
C ALA A 368 -1.68 12.24 -6.91
N GLY A 369 -1.21 12.92 -5.85
CA GLY A 369 0.11 12.73 -5.27
C GLY A 369 0.14 11.67 -4.15
N GLN A 370 -1.01 11.18 -3.67
CA GLN A 370 -1.10 10.24 -2.54
C GLN A 370 -1.65 8.88 -2.98
N ILE A 371 -0.98 8.25 -3.95
CA ILE A 371 -1.33 6.93 -4.45
C ILE A 371 -0.12 6.01 -4.34
N ASP A 372 -0.25 5.02 -3.46
CA ASP A 372 0.72 3.93 -3.33
C ASP A 372 0.27 2.75 -4.20
N ASP A 373 1.19 2.29 -5.05
CA ASP A 373 0.91 1.24 -6.04
C ASP A 373 0.99 -0.17 -5.44
N VAL A 374 0.47 -1.13 -6.20
CA VAL A 374 0.59 -2.57 -5.91
C VAL A 374 2.07 -2.97 -5.77
N LEU A 375 2.33 -3.99 -4.96
CA LEU A 375 3.67 -4.51 -4.64
C LEU A 375 4.60 -3.50 -3.95
N GLY A 376 4.11 -2.30 -3.59
CA GLY A 376 4.81 -1.33 -2.75
C GLY A 376 4.48 -1.44 -1.25
N SER A 377 3.40 -2.15 -0.90
CA SER A 377 2.92 -2.34 0.47
C SER A 377 3.28 -3.73 1.02
N LEU A 378 3.21 -3.90 2.34
CA LEU A 378 3.37 -5.21 2.98
C LEU A 378 2.14 -6.11 2.79
N PRO A 379 2.30 -7.44 2.78
CA PRO A 379 1.20 -8.39 2.96
C PRO A 379 0.30 -8.05 4.17
N PRO A 380 -1.04 -8.14 4.08
CA PRO A 380 -1.83 -8.66 2.95
C PRO A 380 -2.16 -7.63 1.85
N TYR A 381 -1.55 -6.44 1.86
CA TYR A 381 -1.93 -5.31 1.00
C TYR A 381 -0.98 -5.08 -0.19
N ASP A 382 -0.01 -5.96 -0.39
CA ASP A 382 0.97 -5.98 -1.50
C ASP A 382 0.35 -6.19 -2.90
N TYR A 383 -0.97 -6.27 -3.01
CA TYR A 383 -1.73 -6.27 -4.28
C TYR A 383 -2.92 -5.32 -4.23
N CYS A 384 -2.83 -4.28 -3.39
CA CYS A 384 -3.78 -3.19 -3.32
C CYS A 384 -3.10 -1.89 -3.75
N VAL A 385 -3.87 -1.04 -4.43
CA VAL A 385 -3.58 0.39 -4.48
C VAL A 385 -4.14 1.02 -3.22
N ILE A 386 -3.35 1.85 -2.54
CA ILE A 386 -3.74 2.50 -1.29
C ILE A 386 -3.71 4.01 -1.50
N MET A 387 -4.83 4.66 -1.21
CA MET A 387 -4.92 6.11 -1.23
C MET A 387 -4.55 6.68 0.12
N GLY A 388 -4.00 7.90 0.15
CA GLY A 388 -3.86 8.67 1.39
C GLY A 388 -5.20 8.90 2.11
N PRO A 389 -5.16 9.31 3.39
CA PRO A 389 -6.38 9.49 4.19
C PRO A 389 -7.28 10.61 3.66
N GLU A 390 -8.57 10.56 3.99
CA GLU A 390 -9.58 11.51 3.48
C GLU A 390 -9.45 12.93 4.02
N ASP A 391 -9.19 13.06 5.32
CA ASP A 391 -8.94 14.36 5.96
C ASP A 391 -7.65 14.27 6.77
N PRO A 392 -6.46 14.32 6.13
CA PRO A 392 -5.18 14.18 6.83
C PRO A 392 -5.00 15.25 7.91
N SER A 393 -5.49 16.47 7.69
CA SER A 393 -5.38 17.56 8.67
C SER A 393 -6.32 17.35 9.86
N GLY A 394 -7.56 16.94 9.63
CA GLY A 394 -8.49 16.56 10.69
C GLY A 394 -7.99 15.35 11.49
N LEU A 395 -7.39 14.37 10.83
CA LEU A 395 -6.74 13.23 11.47
C LEU A 395 -5.56 13.68 12.35
N SER A 396 -4.64 14.50 11.83
CA SER A 396 -3.53 15.05 12.61
C SER A 396 -4.01 15.82 13.84
N ASN A 397 -5.04 16.66 13.72
CA ASN A 397 -5.60 17.39 14.86
C ASN A 397 -6.24 16.47 15.91
N LYS A 398 -6.86 15.35 15.50
CA LYS A 398 -7.37 14.34 16.44
C LYS A 398 -6.22 13.63 17.17
N ILE A 399 -5.19 13.20 16.44
CA ILE A 399 -4.00 12.57 17.02
C ILE A 399 -3.32 13.51 18.02
N ALA A 400 -3.10 14.77 17.63
CA ALA A 400 -2.44 15.76 18.48
C ALA A 400 -3.18 15.97 19.80
N ARG A 401 -4.51 16.09 19.75
CA ARG A 401 -5.35 16.22 20.96
C ARG A 401 -5.28 15.00 21.88
N GLU A 402 -5.23 13.79 21.33
CA GLU A 402 -5.15 12.57 22.13
C GLU A 402 -3.76 12.30 22.72
N LEU A 403 -2.70 12.70 22.02
CA LEU A 403 -1.32 12.49 22.47
C LEU A 403 -0.79 13.62 23.36
N GLY A 404 -1.34 14.83 23.25
CA GLY A 404 -0.82 16.01 23.95
C GLY A 404 0.47 16.59 23.35
N CYS A 405 0.78 16.24 22.09
CA CYS A 405 1.86 16.83 21.30
C CYS A 405 1.38 17.14 19.87
N GLU A 406 2.21 17.77 19.05
CA GLU A 406 1.85 18.02 17.66
C GLU A 406 1.85 16.71 16.86
N ALA A 407 1.09 16.66 15.76
CA ALA A 407 1.03 15.48 14.91
C ALA A 407 0.94 15.84 13.44
N ALA A 408 1.42 14.93 12.59
CA ALA A 408 1.37 15.07 11.15
C ALA A 408 1.15 13.73 10.46
N VAL A 409 0.44 13.75 9.34
CA VAL A 409 0.45 12.67 8.37
C VAL A 409 1.48 13.03 7.30
N VAL A 410 2.43 12.14 7.05
CA VAL A 410 3.56 12.37 6.15
C VAL A 410 3.61 11.28 5.08
N ASP A 411 3.73 11.69 3.84
CA ASP A 411 4.13 10.81 2.74
C ASP A 411 5.63 11.02 2.48
N ALA A 412 6.45 9.97 2.56
CA ALA A 412 7.90 10.07 2.40
C ALA A 412 8.44 8.87 1.62
N ASN A 413 9.43 9.10 0.77
CA ASN A 413 10.03 8.07 -0.06
C ASN A 413 11.55 8.11 -0.08
N ASP A 414 12.14 7.03 -0.59
CA ASP A 414 13.59 6.84 -0.64
C ASP A 414 14.32 7.69 -1.69
N LEU A 415 13.59 8.49 -2.48
CA LEU A 415 14.13 9.41 -3.48
C LEU A 415 14.46 10.79 -2.89
N GLY A 416 14.31 10.98 -1.58
CA GLY A 416 14.62 12.24 -0.93
C GLY A 416 13.44 13.21 -0.85
N VAL A 417 12.21 12.73 -1.08
CA VAL A 417 11.01 13.56 -1.08
C VAL A 417 10.13 13.14 0.09
N ALA A 418 9.74 14.13 0.90
CA ALA A 418 8.69 13.99 1.90
C ALA A 418 7.69 15.13 1.73
N TRP A 419 6.43 14.85 2.05
CA TRP A 419 5.31 15.77 1.96
C TRP A 419 4.44 15.63 3.21
N ALA A 420 4.26 16.74 3.94
CA ALA A 420 3.36 16.80 5.08
C ALA A 420 1.92 17.01 4.57
N VAL A 421 1.26 15.91 4.21
CA VAL A 421 -0.06 15.90 3.57
C VAL A 421 -1.17 16.45 4.48
N GLY A 422 -0.99 16.38 5.79
CA GLY A 422 -1.78 17.08 6.79
C GLY A 422 -1.07 17.14 8.13
N TYR A 423 -1.41 18.14 8.93
CA TYR A 423 -0.68 18.46 10.15
C TYR A 423 -1.55 19.28 11.11
N SER A 424 -1.23 19.21 12.41
CA SER A 424 -1.83 20.05 13.44
C SER A 424 -1.31 21.49 13.39
N SER A 425 -2.00 22.41 14.04
CA SER A 425 -1.76 23.86 13.93
C SER A 425 -0.35 24.33 14.34
N GLY A 426 0.36 23.59 15.20
CA GLY A 426 1.70 23.98 15.66
C GLY A 426 2.84 23.53 14.75
N VAL A 427 2.55 22.79 13.68
CA VAL A 427 3.57 22.23 12.78
C VAL A 427 3.96 23.20 11.69
N ASN A 428 5.27 23.40 11.49
CA ASN A 428 5.81 24.01 10.27
C ASN A 428 6.02 22.92 9.21
N PRO A 429 5.18 22.83 8.16
CA PRO A 429 5.25 21.74 7.18
C PRO A 429 6.53 21.76 6.35
N ALA A 430 7.01 22.94 5.91
CA ALA A 430 8.22 23.03 5.10
C ALA A 430 9.46 22.51 5.85
N TRP A 431 9.55 22.83 7.14
CA TRP A 431 10.60 22.30 8.01
C TRP A 431 10.46 20.78 8.23
N LEU A 432 9.24 20.31 8.47
CA LEU A 432 8.98 18.88 8.67
C LEU A 432 9.33 18.05 7.42
N GLU A 433 8.99 18.56 6.23
CA GLU A 433 9.32 17.94 4.94
C GLU A 433 10.83 17.84 4.71
N GLU A 434 11.59 18.88 5.07
CA GLU A 434 13.05 18.84 5.00
C GLU A 434 13.64 17.80 5.96
N VAL A 435 13.15 17.75 7.20
CA VAL A 435 13.62 16.80 8.22
C VAL A 435 13.28 15.35 7.87
N MET A 436 12.09 15.11 7.30
CA MET A 436 11.60 13.78 6.95
C MET A 436 12.08 13.28 5.58
N SER A 437 12.81 14.11 4.82
CA SER A 437 13.18 13.82 3.42
C SER A 437 14.04 12.56 3.25
N THR A 438 14.70 12.08 4.31
CA THR A 438 15.50 10.84 4.28
C THR A 438 14.67 9.57 4.41
N ASN A 439 13.36 9.72 4.60
CA ASN A 439 12.42 8.66 4.95
C ASN A 439 12.87 7.89 6.21
N PRO A 440 12.87 8.54 7.40
CA PRO A 440 13.25 7.89 8.65
C PRO A 440 12.26 6.79 9.06
N ALA A 441 11.02 6.82 8.55
CA ALA A 441 10.02 5.79 8.75
C ALA A 441 10.43 4.47 8.07
N GLY A 442 11.39 4.51 7.15
CA GLY A 442 11.84 3.31 6.48
C GLY A 442 10.82 2.75 5.50
N ASN A 443 11.01 1.51 5.07
CA ASN A 443 10.12 0.79 4.17
C ASN A 443 10.02 -0.70 4.54
N GLN A 444 8.97 -1.36 4.04
CA GLN A 444 8.81 -2.82 4.09
C GLN A 444 8.94 -3.38 5.53
N GLU A 445 9.75 -4.42 5.72
CA GLU A 445 9.87 -5.22 6.95
C GLU A 445 10.44 -4.42 8.16
N GLN A 446 10.84 -3.16 7.97
CA GLN A 446 11.24 -2.28 9.08
C GLN A 446 10.06 -1.98 10.03
N GLN A 447 8.83 -1.92 9.50
CA GLN A 447 7.60 -1.73 10.26
C GLN A 447 7.65 -0.54 11.23
N THR A 448 8.14 0.60 10.76
CA THR A 448 8.25 1.86 11.52
C THR A 448 7.40 2.98 10.91
N PRO A 449 6.08 2.78 10.69
CA PRO A 449 5.22 3.79 10.04
C PRO A 449 4.98 5.05 10.90
N VAL A 450 5.46 5.03 12.15
CA VAL A 450 5.40 6.15 13.09
C VAL A 450 6.81 6.66 13.35
N VAL A 451 7.02 7.97 13.25
CA VAL A 451 8.29 8.61 13.60
C VAL A 451 8.01 9.78 14.54
N LEU A 452 8.64 9.78 15.71
CA LEU A 452 8.62 10.92 16.63
C LEU A 452 9.75 11.87 16.27
N VAL A 453 9.41 13.08 15.84
CA VAL A 453 10.37 14.14 15.51
C VAL A 453 10.53 15.04 16.73
N ARG A 454 11.76 15.09 17.26
CA ARG A 454 12.10 15.87 18.46
C ARG A 454 13.19 16.88 18.16
N ARG A 455 12.98 18.13 18.54
CA ARG A 455 14.05 19.13 18.60
C ARG A 455 14.82 18.94 19.89
N LYS A 456 16.15 18.85 19.81
CA LYS A 456 17.00 18.89 20.99
C LYS A 456 16.88 20.29 21.62
N PRO A 457 16.90 20.40 22.95
CA PRO A 457 17.06 21.71 23.58
C PRO A 457 18.34 22.33 23.02
N SER A 458 18.30 23.60 22.62
CA SER A 458 19.54 24.36 22.47
C SER A 458 20.25 24.30 23.81
N SER A 459 21.48 23.78 23.84
CA SER A 459 22.34 23.97 25.00
C SER A 459 22.44 25.48 25.18
N SER A 460 21.85 25.99 26.26
CA SER A 460 22.07 27.35 26.70
C SER A 460 23.57 27.60 26.63
N ALA A 461 23.98 28.53 25.76
CA ALA A 461 25.35 28.96 25.67
C ALA A 461 25.84 29.25 27.09
N ASP A 462 27.01 28.72 27.41
CA ASP A 462 27.75 29.02 28.62
C ASP A 462 27.80 30.55 28.80
N THR A 463 26.94 31.07 29.67
CA THR A 463 27.16 32.38 30.29
C THR A 463 28.27 32.17 31.31
N VAL A 464 29.50 32.38 30.83
CA VAL A 464 30.69 32.66 31.66
C VAL A 464 30.53 34.01 32.34
#